data_AF-A0A5J4DUF4-F1
#
_entry.id   AF-A0A5J4DUF4-F1
#
_cell.length_a   1.000
_cell.length_b   1.000
_cell.length_c   1.000
_cell.angle_alpha   90.00
_cell.angle_beta   90.00
_cell.angle_gamma   90.00
#
_symmetry.space_group_name_H-M   'P 1'
#
loop_
_entity.id
_entity.type
_entity.pdbx_description
1 polymer ?
#
loop_
_entity_poly.entity_id
_entity_poly.type
_entity_poly.pdbx_seq_one_letter_code
_entity_poly.pdbx_strand_id
1 'polypeptide(L)'
;MIGYKTRLEQDLKRWQESGWVDPESAKAIRADVAARTKHFGLAPVLAIFGAVLLCFAAMSFVAANWQDMSKLARLVILFVAMWGAYAAAWVLNRRQMPFFSQAAILLGVGLFGANIMLIAQMYHFDGNPPDAVLLWAGGALLAGVALRSRPALGLTVMLFALWSWWEVTQIDDVHWPFLIAWTIAVASIGWVGWRGGYHFLAITMTVWIIGLGFLLEHWNLLATRAAHPLVAGLGLVIATLAIIGREPIERLTHFSKPIVIYGLLVSFAGFFALQFIEKPSIAGLLLLAVLTLVLVIGALYYGWESGNRALTAFAYLGFSAELLGLYFKTLGTLLDTALFFFIAGLIVIALSWLAWTLNKRQLAYMEASS
;
A
#
# COMPACT_ATOMS: atom_id res chain seq x y z
N MET A 1 5.18 12.60 -11.24
CA MET A 1 6.44 13.31 -11.55
C MET A 1 6.66 13.56 -13.04
N ILE A 2 6.37 12.60 -13.93
CA ILE A 2 6.45 12.79 -15.40
C ILE A 2 5.66 14.04 -15.84
N GLY A 3 4.41 14.19 -15.39
CA GLY A 3 3.60 15.37 -15.71
C GLY A 3 4.05 16.70 -15.09
N TYR A 4 5.01 16.73 -14.15
CA TYR A 4 5.59 18.01 -13.69
C TYR A 4 6.70 18.46 -14.62
N LYS A 5 7.59 17.54 -15.04
CA LYS A 5 8.66 17.85 -15.99
C LYS A 5 8.10 18.29 -17.35
N THR A 6 7.07 17.61 -17.84
CA THR A 6 6.38 18.00 -19.09
C THR A 6 5.72 19.37 -18.98
N ARG A 7 5.06 19.67 -17.85
CA ARG A 7 4.47 21.00 -17.61
C ARG A 7 5.55 22.07 -17.48
N LEU A 8 6.64 21.79 -16.77
CA LEU A 8 7.76 22.72 -16.62
C LEU A 8 8.40 23.05 -17.97
N GLU A 9 8.57 22.08 -18.87
CA GLU A 9 9.10 22.36 -20.21
C GLU A 9 8.14 23.23 -21.03
N GLN A 10 6.83 23.01 -20.92
CA GLN A 10 5.82 23.86 -21.56
C GLN A 10 5.81 25.29 -20.97
N ASP A 11 5.89 25.41 -19.65
CA ASP A 11 5.93 26.68 -18.94
C ASP A 11 7.22 27.44 -19.25
N LEU A 12 8.38 26.79 -19.23
CA LEU A 12 9.66 27.39 -19.59
C LEU A 12 9.65 27.88 -21.04
N LYS A 13 9.11 27.10 -21.99
CA LYS A 13 8.97 27.54 -23.37
C LYS A 13 8.11 28.81 -23.47
N ARG A 14 6.95 28.82 -22.81
CA ARG A 14 6.05 29.98 -22.78
C ARG A 14 6.70 31.21 -22.14
N TRP A 15 7.44 31.03 -21.05
CA TRP A 15 8.14 32.12 -20.35
C TRP A 15 9.31 32.68 -21.15
N GLN A 16 10.01 31.83 -21.92
CA GLN A 16 11.04 32.26 -22.86
C GLN A 16 10.43 33.04 -24.03
N GLU A 17 9.32 32.56 -24.61
CA GLU A 17 8.60 33.27 -25.68
C GLU A 17 8.04 34.63 -25.21
N SER A 18 7.68 34.73 -23.93
CA SER A 18 7.18 35.96 -23.31
C SER A 18 8.30 36.89 -22.79
N GLY A 19 9.57 36.49 -22.94
CA GLY A 19 10.73 37.26 -22.50
C GLY A 19 10.94 37.37 -20.98
N TRP A 20 10.22 36.57 -20.18
CA TRP A 20 10.32 36.58 -18.71
C TRP A 20 11.52 35.79 -18.19
N VAL A 21 11.99 34.82 -18.96
CA VAL A 21 13.10 33.93 -18.61
C VAL A 21 14.06 33.87 -19.79
N ASP A 22 15.33 34.21 -19.55
CA ASP A 22 16.37 34.08 -20.57
C ASP A 22 16.82 32.61 -20.75
N PRO A 23 17.51 32.28 -21.86
CA PRO A 23 17.98 30.92 -22.13
C PRO A 23 18.92 30.32 -21.07
N GLU A 24 19.76 31.13 -20.44
CA GLU A 24 20.70 30.69 -19.40
C GLU A 24 19.94 30.38 -18.10
N SER A 25 19.00 31.23 -17.68
CA SER A 25 18.12 30.98 -16.53
C SER A 25 17.26 29.73 -16.74
N ALA A 26 16.70 29.52 -17.93
CA ALA A 26 15.94 28.32 -18.24
C ALA A 26 16.80 27.05 -18.13
N LYS A 27 18.06 27.12 -18.56
CA LYS A 27 19.03 26.02 -18.42
C LYS A 27 19.38 25.75 -16.96
N ALA A 28 19.59 26.79 -16.16
CA ALA A 28 19.83 26.67 -14.71
C ALA A 28 18.63 26.05 -13.97
N ILE A 29 17.41 26.46 -14.30
CA ILE A 29 16.17 25.89 -13.74
C ILE A 29 16.04 24.41 -14.10
N ARG A 30 16.31 24.03 -15.36
CA ARG A 30 16.33 22.61 -15.77
C ARG A 30 17.37 21.82 -15.00
N ALA A 31 18.56 22.37 -14.80
CA ALA A 31 19.63 21.73 -14.06
C ALA A 31 19.29 21.53 -12.58
N ASP A 32 18.74 22.54 -11.92
CA ASP A 32 18.27 22.44 -10.52
C ASP A 32 17.15 21.40 -10.39
N VAL A 33 16.16 21.42 -11.28
CA VAL A 33 15.06 20.46 -11.27
C VAL A 33 15.57 19.04 -11.54
N ALA A 34 16.49 18.86 -12.50
CA ALA A 34 17.12 17.57 -12.77
C ALA A 34 17.92 17.05 -11.56
N ALA A 35 18.66 17.93 -10.90
CA ALA A 35 19.41 17.60 -9.69
C ALA A 35 18.49 17.25 -8.49
N ARG A 36 17.32 17.90 -8.39
CA ARG A 36 16.32 17.62 -7.35
C ARG A 36 15.45 16.41 -7.64
N THR A 37 15.27 16.03 -8.91
CA THR A 37 14.53 14.83 -9.26
C THR A 37 15.31 13.59 -8.86
N LYS A 38 14.88 12.93 -7.79
CA LYS A 38 15.30 11.56 -7.49
C LYS A 38 14.88 10.68 -8.65
N HIS A 39 15.83 10.27 -9.49
CA HIS A 39 15.58 9.30 -10.54
C HIS A 39 15.01 8.01 -9.92
N PHE A 40 13.75 7.70 -10.24
CA PHE A 40 13.26 6.33 -10.20
C PHE A 40 14.00 5.59 -11.32
N GLY A 41 15.23 5.18 -11.03
CA GLY A 41 16.05 4.42 -11.95
C GLY A 41 15.54 2.97 -12.01
N LEU A 42 15.59 2.37 -13.20
CA LEU A 42 15.44 0.92 -13.33
C LEU A 42 16.52 0.18 -12.54
N ALA A 43 17.71 0.75 -12.40
CA ALA A 43 18.85 0.13 -11.72
C ALA A 43 18.57 -0.30 -10.26
N PRO A 44 18.02 0.55 -9.36
CA PRO A 44 17.61 0.09 -8.02
C PRO A 44 16.63 -1.08 -8.02
N VAL A 45 15.64 -1.08 -8.93
CA VAL A 45 14.66 -2.17 -9.04
C VAL A 45 15.33 -3.46 -9.52
N LEU A 46 16.16 -3.35 -10.56
CA LEU A 46 16.94 -4.47 -11.09
C LEU A 46 17.95 -5.01 -10.07
N ALA A 47 18.53 -4.16 -9.23
CA ALA A 47 19.42 -4.59 -8.16
C ALA A 47 18.67 -5.42 -7.10
N ILE A 48 17.45 -5.00 -6.72
CA ILE A 48 16.59 -5.77 -5.82
C ILE A 48 16.19 -7.10 -6.46
N PHE A 49 15.79 -7.11 -7.73
CA PHE A 49 15.51 -8.34 -8.46
C PHE A 49 16.73 -9.26 -8.56
N GLY A 50 17.91 -8.70 -8.82
CA GLY A 50 19.17 -9.43 -8.80
C GLY A 50 19.42 -10.09 -7.43
N ALA A 51 19.21 -9.37 -6.33
CA ALA A 51 19.32 -9.92 -4.99
C ALA A 51 18.34 -11.08 -4.74
N VAL A 52 17.07 -10.93 -5.18
CA VAL A 52 16.06 -12.00 -5.06
C VAL A 52 16.45 -13.21 -5.91
N LEU A 53 16.88 -13.01 -7.16
CA LEU A 53 17.32 -14.07 -8.06
C LEU A 53 18.56 -14.80 -7.52
N LEU A 54 19.53 -14.08 -6.94
CA LEU A 54 20.70 -14.67 -6.30
C LEU A 54 20.33 -15.52 -5.09
N CYS A 55 19.33 -15.11 -4.30
CA CYS A 55 18.79 -15.92 -3.21
C CYS A 55 18.20 -17.24 -3.75
N PHE A 56 17.36 -17.17 -4.78
CA PHE A 56 16.82 -18.37 -5.44
C PHE A 56 17.90 -19.25 -6.06
N ALA A 57 18.93 -18.66 -6.68
CA ALA A 57 20.05 -19.38 -7.25
C ALA A 57 20.82 -20.15 -6.17
N ALA A 58 21.09 -19.52 -5.01
CA ALA A 58 21.76 -20.18 -3.89
C ALA A 58 20.93 -21.36 -3.34
N MET A 59 19.62 -21.18 -3.15
CA MET A 59 18.72 -22.27 -2.73
C MET A 59 18.67 -23.40 -3.76
N SER A 60 18.54 -23.06 -5.04
CA SER A 60 18.49 -24.03 -6.14
C SER A 60 19.79 -24.81 -6.27
N PHE A 61 20.93 -24.16 -6.07
CA PHE A 61 22.25 -24.81 -6.08
C PHE A 61 22.38 -25.85 -4.97
N VAL A 62 21.99 -25.51 -3.73
CA VAL A 62 22.02 -26.46 -2.61
C VAL A 62 21.02 -27.60 -2.84
N ALA A 63 19.83 -27.31 -3.35
CA ALA A 63 18.83 -28.31 -3.67
C ALA A 63 19.29 -29.28 -4.78
N ALA A 64 19.92 -28.76 -5.83
CA ALA A 64 20.43 -29.58 -6.94
C ALA A 64 21.57 -30.51 -6.52
N ASN A 65 22.41 -30.08 -5.57
CA ASN A 65 23.54 -30.87 -5.05
C ASN A 65 23.20 -31.56 -3.72
N TRP A 66 21.92 -31.71 -3.39
CA TRP A 66 21.49 -32.18 -2.08
C TRP A 66 22.07 -33.56 -1.73
N GLN A 67 22.03 -34.51 -2.66
CA GLN A 67 22.50 -35.88 -2.40
C GLN A 67 24.03 -35.95 -2.21
N ASP A 68 24.78 -35.12 -2.92
CA ASP A 68 26.25 -35.17 -2.94
C ASP A 68 26.90 -34.32 -1.83
N MET A 69 26.16 -33.36 -1.25
CA MET A 69 26.68 -32.49 -0.20
C MET A 69 26.39 -33.01 1.20
N SER A 70 27.41 -33.00 2.07
CA SER A 70 27.22 -33.24 3.50
C SER A 70 26.36 -32.13 4.15
N LYS A 71 25.68 -32.46 5.26
CA LYS A 71 24.86 -31.51 6.03
C LYS A 71 25.62 -30.23 6.38
N LEU A 72 26.87 -30.38 6.85
CA LEU A 72 27.73 -29.27 7.22
C LEU A 72 28.12 -28.41 6.00
N ALA A 73 28.42 -29.03 4.86
CA ALA A 73 28.78 -28.30 3.64
C ALA A 73 27.65 -27.37 3.17
N ARG A 74 26.40 -27.86 3.18
CA ARG A 74 25.22 -27.07 2.80
C ARG A 74 25.08 -25.82 3.68
N LEU A 75 25.21 -26.00 5.00
CA LEU A 75 25.16 -24.89 5.96
C LEU A 75 26.31 -23.90 5.70
N VAL A 76 27.56 -24.37 5.66
CA VAL A 76 28.73 -23.50 5.49
C VAL A 76 28.61 -22.67 4.21
N ILE A 77 28.18 -23.26 3.09
CA ILE A 77 28.02 -22.54 1.82
C ILE A 77 27.00 -21.40 1.96
N LEU A 78 25.81 -21.65 2.50
CA LEU A 78 24.79 -20.61 2.65
C LEU A 78 25.15 -19.57 3.71
N PHE A 79 25.80 -19.98 4.81
CA PHE A 79 26.28 -19.04 5.83
C PHE A 79 27.38 -18.13 5.28
N VAL A 80 28.35 -18.69 4.54
CA VAL A 80 29.41 -17.89 3.89
C VAL A 80 28.81 -16.96 2.84
N ALA A 81 27.86 -17.42 2.04
CA ALA A 81 27.16 -16.58 1.08
C ALA A 81 26.42 -15.41 1.76
N MET A 82 25.75 -15.68 2.89
CA MET A 82 25.05 -14.67 3.68
C MET A 82 26.01 -13.59 4.21
N TRP A 83 27.11 -13.99 4.85
CA TRP A 83 28.12 -13.05 5.34
C TRP A 83 28.82 -12.32 4.19
N GLY A 84 29.05 -13.00 3.07
CA GLY A 84 29.56 -12.40 1.83
C GLY A 84 28.64 -11.31 1.30
N ALA A 85 27.32 -11.47 1.38
CA ALA A 85 26.36 -10.44 1.00
C ALA A 85 26.44 -9.20 1.91
N TYR A 86 26.58 -9.38 3.23
CA TYR A 86 26.79 -8.24 4.14
C TYR A 86 28.15 -7.56 3.94
N ALA A 87 29.21 -8.33 3.68
CA ALA A 87 30.52 -7.77 3.33
C ALA A 87 30.46 -6.97 2.01
N ALA A 88 29.78 -7.51 1.00
CA ALA A 88 29.53 -6.80 -0.26
C ALA A 88 28.74 -5.51 -0.03
N ALA A 89 27.70 -5.54 0.82
CA ALA A 89 26.95 -4.35 1.19
C ALA A 89 27.83 -3.26 1.80
N TRP A 90 28.76 -3.64 2.68
CA TRP A 90 29.73 -2.73 3.29
C TRP A 90 30.68 -2.11 2.25
N VAL A 91 31.25 -2.92 1.35
CA VAL A 91 32.13 -2.44 0.27
C VAL A 91 31.37 -1.50 -0.68
N LEU A 92 30.15 -1.87 -1.09
CA LEU A 92 29.31 -1.07 -1.98
C LEU A 92 28.92 0.28 -1.35
N ASN A 93 28.66 0.29 -0.04
CA ASN A 93 28.40 1.53 0.68
C ASN A 93 29.64 2.45 0.70
N ARG A 94 30.83 1.90 0.95
CA ARG A 94 32.10 2.65 0.89
C ARG A 94 32.39 3.22 -0.50
N ARG A 95 31.94 2.55 -1.55
CA ARG A 95 32.04 3.00 -2.96
C ARG A 95 30.95 3.99 -3.38
N GLN A 96 30.15 4.51 -2.44
CA GLN A 96 29.05 5.45 -2.74
C GLN A 96 27.99 4.86 -3.69
N MET A 97 27.75 3.55 -3.61
CA MET A 97 26.73 2.83 -4.37
C MET A 97 25.58 2.38 -3.44
N PRO A 98 24.82 3.31 -2.82
CA PRO A 98 23.89 2.98 -1.74
C PRO A 98 22.75 2.06 -2.20
N PHE A 99 22.28 2.18 -3.44
CA PHE A 99 21.21 1.30 -3.95
C PHE A 99 21.63 -0.17 -4.04
N PHE A 100 22.84 -0.44 -4.53
CA PHE A 100 23.40 -1.79 -4.58
C PHE A 100 23.74 -2.33 -3.18
N SER A 101 24.18 -1.44 -2.27
CA SER A 101 24.37 -1.80 -0.87
C SER A 101 23.06 -2.28 -0.22
N GLN A 102 21.95 -1.56 -0.44
CA GLN A 102 20.62 -1.94 0.05
C GLN A 102 20.14 -3.28 -0.52
N ALA A 103 20.42 -3.56 -1.80
CA ALA A 103 20.12 -4.85 -2.42
C ALA A 103 20.97 -5.99 -1.83
N ALA A 104 22.26 -5.75 -1.57
CA ALA A 104 23.14 -6.73 -0.94
C ALA A 104 22.74 -7.03 0.53
N ILE A 105 22.26 -6.04 1.27
CA ILE A 105 21.66 -6.26 2.60
C ILE A 105 20.41 -7.14 2.48
N LEU A 106 19.54 -6.85 1.52
CA LEU A 106 18.34 -7.66 1.27
C LEU A 106 18.69 -9.10 0.89
N LEU A 107 19.73 -9.31 0.07
CA LEU A 107 20.27 -10.64 -0.24
C LEU A 107 20.73 -11.35 1.03
N GLY A 108 21.48 -10.68 1.92
CA GLY A 108 21.89 -11.24 3.21
C GLY A 108 20.70 -11.68 4.05
N VAL A 109 19.66 -10.85 4.16
CA VAL A 109 18.41 -11.21 4.85
C VAL A 109 17.68 -12.36 4.16
N GLY A 110 17.67 -12.42 2.83
CA GLY A 110 17.10 -13.53 2.07
C GLY A 110 17.82 -14.85 2.35
N LEU A 111 19.16 -14.83 2.32
CA LEU A 111 20.00 -15.99 2.63
C LEU A 111 19.88 -16.42 4.09
N PHE A 112 19.59 -15.49 5.01
CA PHE A 112 19.25 -15.84 6.39
C PHE A 112 17.96 -16.69 6.45
N GLY A 113 16.90 -16.27 5.74
CA GLY A 113 15.68 -17.07 5.60
C GLY A 113 15.92 -18.44 4.97
N ALA A 114 16.74 -18.49 3.91
CA ALA A 114 17.15 -19.74 3.27
C ALA A 114 17.88 -20.68 4.24
N ASN A 115 18.77 -20.15 5.09
CA ASN A 115 19.44 -20.95 6.13
C ASN A 115 18.44 -21.51 7.15
N ILE A 116 17.45 -20.72 7.60
CA ILE A 116 16.39 -21.20 8.51
C ILE A 116 15.63 -22.38 7.89
N MET A 117 15.16 -22.21 6.65
CA MET A 117 14.41 -23.24 5.93
C MET A 117 15.26 -24.50 5.67
N LEU A 118 16.54 -24.32 5.32
CA LEU A 118 17.48 -25.43 5.13
C LEU A 118 17.63 -26.24 6.43
N ILE A 119 17.81 -25.57 7.57
CA ILE A 119 17.94 -26.22 8.88
C ILE A 119 16.64 -26.97 9.22
N ALA A 120 15.48 -26.34 9.03
CA ALA A 120 14.18 -26.95 9.28
C ALA A 120 14.00 -28.26 8.48
N GLN A 121 14.32 -28.23 7.18
CA GLN A 121 14.23 -29.42 6.32
C GLN A 121 15.26 -30.49 6.67
N MET A 122 16.51 -30.11 6.94
CA MET A 122 17.61 -31.06 7.15
C MET A 122 17.52 -31.85 8.45
N TYR A 123 16.84 -31.27 9.46
CA TYR A 123 16.64 -31.89 10.77
C TYR A 123 15.19 -32.33 11.01
N HIS A 124 14.30 -32.19 10.02
CA HIS A 124 12.87 -32.52 10.15
C HIS A 124 12.26 -31.91 11.42
N PHE A 125 12.42 -30.59 11.58
CA PHE A 125 11.86 -29.89 12.73
C PHE A 125 10.32 -29.92 12.68
N ASP A 126 9.69 -30.64 13.61
CA ASP A 126 8.23 -30.78 13.76
C ASP A 126 7.58 -29.60 14.52
N GLY A 127 8.12 -28.38 14.38
CA GLY A 127 7.61 -27.18 15.05
C GLY A 127 6.48 -26.47 14.30
N ASN A 128 5.94 -25.39 14.88
CA ASN A 128 4.97 -24.52 14.22
C ASN A 128 5.65 -23.75 13.06
N PRO A 129 5.33 -24.00 11.78
CA PRO A 129 6.03 -23.40 10.65
C PRO A 129 6.07 -21.84 10.60
N PRO A 130 5.02 -21.10 11.01
CA PRO A 130 5.05 -19.66 11.12
C PRO A 130 6.14 -19.11 12.06
N ASP A 131 6.59 -19.88 13.06
CA ASP A 131 7.68 -19.45 13.96
C ASP A 131 8.99 -19.22 13.20
N ALA A 132 9.25 -20.01 12.15
CA ALA A 132 10.39 -19.82 11.27
C ALA A 132 10.28 -18.51 10.48
N VAL A 133 9.06 -18.13 10.06
CA VAL A 133 8.78 -16.85 9.40
C VAL A 133 8.98 -15.69 10.38
N LEU A 134 8.54 -15.84 11.63
CA LEU A 134 8.76 -14.84 12.68
C LEU A 134 10.25 -14.64 12.98
N LEU A 135 11.02 -15.73 13.08
CA LEU A 135 12.47 -15.68 13.26
C LEU A 135 13.15 -14.96 12.08
N TRP A 136 12.72 -15.27 10.86
CA TRP A 136 13.20 -14.57 9.67
C TRP A 136 12.86 -13.08 9.70
N ALA A 137 11.63 -12.73 10.11
CA ALA A 137 11.20 -11.34 10.28
C ALA A 137 12.07 -10.60 11.31
N GLY A 138 12.44 -11.27 12.41
CA GLY A 138 13.36 -10.75 13.42
C GLY A 138 14.75 -10.43 12.85
N GLY A 139 15.33 -11.33 12.05
CA GLY A 139 16.59 -11.08 11.36
C GLY A 139 16.50 -9.95 10.33
N ALA A 140 15.40 -9.88 9.58
CA ALA A 140 15.12 -8.78 8.64
C ALA A 140 15.00 -7.44 9.37
N LEU A 141 14.30 -7.43 10.52
CA LEU A 141 14.12 -6.25 11.35
C LEU A 141 15.46 -5.76 11.90
N LEU A 142 16.27 -6.68 12.44
CA LEU A 142 17.59 -6.38 12.97
C LEU A 142 18.48 -5.76 11.90
N ALA A 143 18.56 -6.37 10.71
CA ALA A 143 19.32 -5.82 9.59
C ALA A 143 18.76 -4.46 9.13
N GLY A 144 17.43 -4.32 9.07
CA GLY A 144 16.75 -3.09 8.70
C GLY A 144 17.05 -1.93 9.64
N VAL A 145 17.05 -2.17 10.96
CA VAL A 145 17.36 -1.14 11.96
C VAL A 145 18.85 -0.88 12.06
N ALA A 146 19.67 -1.92 12.24
CA ALA A 146 21.11 -1.80 12.46
C ALA A 146 21.85 -1.20 11.26
N LEU A 147 21.45 -1.59 10.04
CA LEU A 147 22.06 -1.12 8.80
C LEU A 147 21.24 -0.01 8.11
N ARG A 148 20.18 0.48 8.78
CA ARG A 148 19.22 1.48 8.26
C ARG A 148 18.70 1.12 6.85
N SER A 149 18.41 -0.16 6.63
CA SER A 149 18.01 -0.67 5.31
C SER A 149 16.51 -0.66 5.09
N ARG A 150 16.05 0.11 4.10
CA ARG A 150 14.62 0.26 3.77
C ARG A 150 14.02 -1.00 3.15
N PRO A 151 14.67 -1.67 2.17
CA PRO A 151 14.15 -2.93 1.65
C PRO A 151 14.09 -4.04 2.71
N ALA A 152 15.05 -4.10 3.64
CA ALA A 152 15.00 -5.05 4.75
C ALA A 152 13.81 -4.78 5.68
N LEU A 153 13.56 -3.52 6.05
CA LEU A 153 12.34 -3.17 6.81
C LEU A 153 11.05 -3.44 6.03
N GLY A 154 11.05 -3.26 4.70
CA GLY A 154 9.94 -3.67 3.86
C GLY A 154 9.70 -5.17 3.95
N LEU A 155 10.76 -5.97 3.83
CA LEU A 155 10.70 -7.41 4.00
C LEU A 155 10.21 -7.79 5.42
N THR A 156 10.62 -7.09 6.47
CA THR A 156 10.07 -7.29 7.83
C THR A 156 8.55 -7.15 7.89
N VAL A 157 8.00 -6.06 7.34
CA VAL A 157 6.54 -5.82 7.33
C VAL A 157 5.83 -6.92 6.55
N MET A 158 6.40 -7.33 5.41
CA MET A 158 5.88 -8.43 4.59
C MET A 158 5.89 -9.76 5.36
N LEU A 159 6.98 -10.07 6.08
CA LEU A 159 7.11 -11.31 6.84
C LEU A 159 6.21 -11.32 8.08
N PHE A 160 6.00 -10.20 8.77
CA PHE A 160 5.01 -10.11 9.84
C PHE A 160 3.57 -10.31 9.34
N ALA A 161 3.25 -9.77 8.15
CA ALA A 161 1.95 -10.03 7.52
C ALA A 161 1.80 -11.50 7.12
N LEU A 162 2.84 -12.10 6.54
CA LEU A 162 2.85 -13.52 6.18
C LEU A 162 2.72 -14.43 7.41
N TRP A 163 3.48 -14.13 8.46
CA TRP A 163 3.40 -14.82 9.76
C TRP A 163 1.96 -14.77 10.27
N SER A 164 1.37 -13.57 10.36
CA SER A 164 -0.01 -13.45 10.85
C SER A 164 -1.04 -14.13 9.96
N TRP A 165 -0.90 -14.05 8.65
CA TRP A 165 -1.80 -14.72 7.72
C TRP A 165 -1.76 -16.24 7.93
N TRP A 166 -0.55 -16.81 8.04
CA TRP A 166 -0.40 -18.24 8.23
C TRP A 166 -0.92 -18.70 9.59
N GLU A 167 -0.67 -17.94 10.67
CA GLU A 167 -1.25 -18.22 11.99
C GLU A 167 -2.78 -18.24 11.92
N VAL A 168 -3.40 -17.21 11.32
CA VAL A 168 -4.85 -17.15 11.11
C VAL A 168 -5.38 -18.42 10.43
N THR A 169 -4.71 -18.93 9.39
CA THR A 169 -5.15 -20.15 8.69
C THR A 169 -4.95 -21.45 9.47
N GLN A 170 -4.15 -21.43 10.56
CA GLN A 170 -3.96 -22.60 11.42
C GLN A 170 -4.88 -22.58 12.64
N ILE A 171 -5.11 -21.39 13.20
CA ILE A 171 -5.93 -21.21 14.41
C ILE A 171 -7.41 -20.92 14.08
N ASP A 172 -7.73 -20.62 12.81
CA ASP A 172 -9.04 -20.19 12.32
C ASP A 172 -9.64 -19.01 13.11
N ASP A 173 -8.78 -18.08 13.53
CA ASP A 173 -9.13 -16.98 14.44
C ASP A 173 -8.23 -15.75 14.23
N VAL A 174 -8.64 -14.62 14.82
CA VAL A 174 -7.89 -13.37 14.85
C VAL A 174 -6.57 -13.55 15.57
N HIS A 175 -5.49 -13.36 14.82
CA HIS A 175 -4.15 -13.39 15.37
C HIS A 175 -3.74 -12.01 15.94
N TRP A 176 -4.15 -11.76 17.19
CA TRP A 176 -3.85 -10.53 17.94
C TRP A 176 -2.37 -10.16 18.09
N PRO A 177 -1.42 -11.12 18.24
CA PRO A 177 0.02 -10.80 18.32
C PRO A 177 0.57 -9.99 17.13
N PHE A 178 -0.12 -9.99 15.98
CA PHE A 178 0.20 -9.11 14.85
C PHE A 178 0.32 -7.64 15.24
N LEU A 179 -0.51 -7.15 16.16
CA LEU A 179 -0.48 -5.73 16.60
C LEU A 179 0.84 -5.35 17.28
N ILE A 180 1.44 -6.29 18.02
CA ILE A 180 2.76 -6.10 18.65
C ILE A 180 3.84 -5.98 17.56
N ALA A 181 3.85 -6.94 16.63
CA ALA A 181 4.80 -6.95 15.52
C ALA A 181 4.67 -5.70 14.63
N TRP A 182 3.44 -5.29 14.33
CA TRP A 182 3.15 -4.08 13.57
C TRP A 182 3.63 -2.82 14.29
N THR A 183 3.42 -2.70 15.61
CA THR A 183 3.88 -1.57 16.41
C THR A 183 5.41 -1.47 16.43
N ILE A 184 6.11 -2.60 16.54
CA ILE A 184 7.57 -2.66 16.43
C ILE A 184 8.02 -2.17 15.04
N ALA A 185 7.32 -2.57 13.98
CA ALA A 185 7.62 -2.12 12.62
C ALA A 185 7.37 -0.60 12.43
N VAL A 186 6.31 -0.03 13.02
CA VAL A 186 6.06 1.43 13.06
C VAL A 186 7.23 2.16 13.71
N ALA A 187 7.63 1.73 14.91
CA ALA A 187 8.73 2.35 15.65
C ALA A 187 10.04 2.29 14.84
N SER A 188 10.30 1.15 14.19
CA SER A 188 11.52 0.92 13.40
C SER A 188 11.56 1.75 12.11
N ILE A 189 10.43 1.85 11.41
CA ILE A 189 10.28 2.69 10.21
C ILE A 189 10.40 4.17 10.56
N GLY A 190 9.81 4.59 11.69
CA GLY A 190 9.95 5.93 12.25
C GLY A 190 11.41 6.27 12.60
N TRP A 191 12.10 5.37 13.29
CA TRP A 191 13.52 5.50 13.65
C TRP A 191 14.45 5.64 12.45
N VAL A 192 14.22 4.84 11.40
CA VAL A 192 14.99 4.92 10.15
C VAL A 192 14.62 6.16 9.31
N GLY A 193 13.44 6.75 9.55
CA GLY A 193 12.92 7.91 8.82
C GLY A 193 12.40 7.56 7.42
N TRP A 194 11.93 6.32 7.21
CA TRP A 194 11.44 5.87 5.91
C TRP A 194 9.96 6.23 5.71
N ARG A 195 9.70 7.46 5.22
CA ARG A 195 8.33 7.97 4.99
C ARG A 195 7.45 7.07 4.13
N GLY A 196 8.02 6.47 3.08
CA GLY A 196 7.28 5.55 2.22
C GLY A 196 6.85 4.25 2.92
N GLY A 197 7.52 3.86 4.01
CA GLY A 197 7.20 2.67 4.79
C GLY A 197 5.84 2.74 5.48
N TYR A 198 5.35 3.96 5.79
CA TYR A 198 4.02 4.14 6.38
C TYR A 198 2.89 3.68 5.45
N HIS A 199 3.05 3.75 4.13
CA HIS A 199 2.08 3.14 3.20
C HIS A 199 2.05 1.62 3.36
N PHE A 200 3.20 0.98 3.54
CA PHE A 200 3.25 -0.47 3.67
C PHE A 200 2.58 -0.91 4.99
N LEU A 201 2.89 -0.22 6.09
CA LEU A 201 2.25 -0.41 7.39
C LEU A 201 0.73 -0.19 7.31
N ALA A 202 0.29 0.85 6.62
CA ALA A 202 -1.12 1.16 6.46
C ALA A 202 -1.83 0.07 5.64
N ILE A 203 -1.23 -0.42 4.54
CA ILE A 203 -1.78 -1.52 3.75
C ILE A 203 -1.95 -2.78 4.61
N THR A 204 -0.91 -3.20 5.34
CA THR A 204 -1.00 -4.41 6.18
C THR A 204 -2.02 -4.25 7.30
N MET A 205 -2.12 -3.06 7.90
CA MET A 205 -3.13 -2.78 8.93
C MET A 205 -4.55 -2.78 8.35
N THR A 206 -4.75 -2.17 7.18
CA THR A 206 -6.04 -2.19 6.47
C THR A 206 -6.48 -3.61 6.15
N VAL A 207 -5.59 -4.46 5.62
CA VAL A 207 -5.90 -5.88 5.35
C VAL A 207 -6.26 -6.61 6.64
N TRP A 208 -5.50 -6.41 7.72
CA TRP A 208 -5.78 -7.05 9.01
C TRP A 208 -7.13 -6.61 9.60
N ILE A 209 -7.46 -5.31 9.57
CA ILE A 209 -8.75 -4.79 10.05
C ILE A 209 -9.91 -5.33 9.21
N ILE A 210 -9.79 -5.38 7.88
CA ILE A 210 -10.82 -5.97 7.01
C ILE A 210 -11.00 -7.46 7.33
N GLY A 211 -9.90 -8.18 7.58
CA GLY A 211 -9.91 -9.58 8.01
C GLY A 211 -10.73 -9.83 9.27
N LEU A 212 -10.79 -8.87 10.21
CA LEU A 212 -11.63 -9.00 11.41
C LEU A 212 -13.11 -9.23 11.09
N GLY A 213 -13.60 -8.68 9.97
CA GLY A 213 -14.98 -8.87 9.51
C GLY A 213 -15.33 -10.33 9.28
N PHE A 214 -14.38 -11.12 8.80
CA PHE A 214 -14.57 -12.54 8.47
C PHE A 214 -14.15 -13.48 9.59
N LEU A 215 -13.16 -13.08 10.40
CA LEU A 215 -12.58 -13.94 11.44
C LEU A 215 -13.39 -13.90 12.75
N LEU A 216 -13.91 -12.73 13.14
CA LEU A 216 -14.69 -12.59 14.37
C LEU A 216 -16.05 -13.29 14.30
N GLU A 217 -16.51 -13.67 13.10
CA GLU A 217 -17.76 -14.39 12.89
C GLU A 217 -17.80 -15.75 13.60
N HIS A 218 -16.64 -16.37 13.80
CA HIS A 218 -16.52 -17.73 14.34
C HIS A 218 -16.57 -17.81 15.88
N TRP A 219 -16.48 -16.67 16.59
CA TRP A 219 -16.27 -16.66 18.05
C TRP A 219 -17.55 -16.63 18.90
N ASN A 220 -18.63 -15.96 18.47
CA ASN A 220 -19.87 -15.84 19.24
C ASN A 220 -21.02 -15.25 18.39
N LEU A 221 -22.27 -15.69 18.58
CA LEU A 221 -23.45 -15.21 17.83
C LEU A 221 -23.64 -13.68 17.82
N LEU A 222 -23.24 -13.00 18.92
CA LEU A 222 -23.27 -11.53 19.01
C LEU A 222 -22.09 -10.88 18.26
N ALA A 223 -20.92 -11.52 18.23
CA ALA A 223 -19.76 -11.08 17.45
C ALA A 223 -20.01 -11.26 15.95
N THR A 224 -20.67 -12.35 15.54
CA THR A 224 -21.03 -12.65 14.15
C THR A 224 -21.87 -11.55 13.52
N ARG A 225 -22.86 -11.01 14.23
CA ARG A 225 -23.72 -9.93 13.69
C ARG A 225 -23.05 -8.55 13.68
N ALA A 226 -21.95 -8.38 14.41
CA ALA A 226 -21.30 -7.10 14.63
C ALA A 226 -19.95 -6.95 13.91
N ALA A 227 -19.36 -8.02 13.38
CA ALA A 227 -18.02 -7.99 12.79
C ALA A 227 -17.88 -6.96 11.64
N HIS A 228 -18.70 -7.08 10.59
CA HIS A 228 -18.67 -6.12 9.47
C HIS A 228 -19.07 -4.67 9.88
N PRO A 229 -20.09 -4.43 10.73
CA PRO A 229 -20.35 -3.11 11.32
C PRO A 229 -19.17 -2.52 12.09
N LEU A 230 -18.44 -3.34 12.86
CA LEU A 230 -17.25 -2.91 13.60
C LEU A 230 -16.15 -2.48 12.64
N VAL A 231 -15.89 -3.25 11.57
CA VAL A 231 -14.94 -2.86 10.51
C VAL A 231 -15.32 -1.52 9.89
N ALA A 232 -16.60 -1.36 9.52
CA ALA A 232 -17.11 -0.11 8.92
C ALA A 232 -16.91 1.09 9.86
N GLY A 233 -17.25 0.92 11.15
CA GLY A 233 -17.12 1.93 12.19
C GLY A 233 -15.66 2.27 12.53
N LEU A 234 -14.78 1.29 12.65
CA LEU A 234 -13.35 1.50 12.89
C LEU A 234 -12.72 2.32 11.76
N GLY A 235 -13.06 2.04 10.51
CA GLY A 235 -12.63 2.84 9.37
C GLY A 235 -13.03 4.31 9.46
N LEU A 236 -14.30 4.57 9.83
CA LEU A 236 -14.81 5.94 10.05
C LEU A 236 -14.08 6.66 11.19
N VAL A 237 -13.84 5.96 12.31
CA VAL A 237 -13.11 6.51 13.45
C VAL A 237 -11.69 6.86 13.04
N ILE A 238 -10.98 5.97 12.34
CA ILE A 238 -9.61 6.23 11.84
C ILE A 238 -9.60 7.46 10.92
N ALA A 239 -10.52 7.53 9.95
CA ALA A 239 -10.59 8.65 9.02
C ALA A 239 -10.90 9.97 9.75
N THR A 240 -11.85 9.96 10.68
CA THR A 240 -12.26 11.14 11.45
C THR A 240 -11.13 11.63 12.36
N LEU A 241 -10.48 10.73 13.10
CA LEU A 241 -9.34 11.07 13.95
C LEU A 241 -8.17 11.61 13.12
N ALA A 242 -7.95 11.11 11.91
CA ALA A 242 -6.92 11.63 11.02
C ALA A 242 -7.25 13.03 10.46
N ILE A 243 -8.54 13.35 10.27
CA ILE A 243 -9.00 14.68 9.87
C ILE A 243 -8.85 15.66 11.05
N ILE A 244 -9.34 15.30 12.24
CA ILE A 244 -9.28 16.15 13.44
C ILE A 244 -7.83 16.35 13.90
N GLY A 245 -7.06 15.26 13.94
CA GLY A 245 -5.65 15.24 14.34
C GLY A 245 -4.67 15.58 13.23
N ARG A 246 -5.11 16.21 12.13
CA ARG A 246 -4.28 16.42 10.93
C ARG A 246 -2.97 17.14 11.23
N GLU A 247 -3.00 18.23 11.99
CA GLU A 247 -1.81 19.02 12.36
C GLU A 247 -0.74 18.21 13.10
N PRO A 248 -1.02 17.58 14.27
CA PRO A 248 -0.01 16.80 14.98
C PRO A 248 0.47 15.58 14.19
N ILE A 249 -0.43 14.89 13.46
CA ILE A 249 -0.07 13.73 12.64
C ILE A 249 0.86 14.16 11.49
N GLU A 250 0.55 15.27 10.82
CA GLU A 250 1.37 15.77 9.72
C GLU A 250 2.74 16.24 10.20
N ARG A 251 2.81 16.90 11.37
CA ARG A 251 4.09 17.29 11.99
C ARG A 251 4.97 16.10 12.34
N LEU A 252 4.37 15.02 12.84
CA LEU A 252 5.11 13.83 13.28
C LEU A 252 5.51 12.91 12.11
N THR A 253 4.61 12.71 11.15
CA THR A 253 4.73 11.64 10.14
C THR A 253 4.75 12.13 8.69
N HIS A 254 4.25 13.34 8.42
CA HIS A 254 3.91 13.81 7.07
C HIS A 254 2.97 12.85 6.30
N PHE A 255 2.14 12.12 7.04
CA PHE A 255 1.33 11.01 6.53
C PHE A 255 -0.16 11.15 6.90
N SER A 256 -0.63 12.36 7.23
CA SER A 256 -2.02 12.57 7.65
C SER A 256 -3.04 12.24 6.55
N LYS A 257 -2.81 12.73 5.32
CA LYS A 257 -3.73 12.55 4.19
C LYS A 257 -3.93 11.08 3.78
N PRO A 258 -2.88 10.24 3.65
CA PRO A 258 -3.07 8.83 3.36
C PRO A 258 -3.88 8.08 4.43
N ILE A 259 -3.73 8.40 5.72
CA ILE A 259 -4.49 7.72 6.80
C ILE A 259 -6.00 7.90 6.60
N VAL A 260 -6.44 9.09 6.16
CA VAL A 260 -7.86 9.32 5.83
C VAL A 260 -8.32 8.37 4.72
N ILE A 261 -7.52 8.20 3.66
CA ILE A 261 -7.85 7.30 2.54
C ILE A 261 -7.95 5.85 3.03
N TYR A 262 -6.99 5.36 3.82
CA TYR A 262 -7.02 3.99 4.34
C TYR A 262 -8.19 3.76 5.31
N GLY A 263 -8.51 4.74 6.16
CA GLY A 263 -9.69 4.67 7.05
C GLY A 263 -10.99 4.60 6.25
N LEU A 264 -11.14 5.44 5.22
CA LEU A 264 -12.30 5.40 4.33
C LEU A 264 -12.37 4.11 3.52
N LEU A 265 -11.23 3.53 3.11
CA LEU A 265 -11.17 2.24 2.43
C LEU A 265 -11.64 1.10 3.34
N VAL A 266 -11.18 1.08 4.60
CA VAL A 266 -11.66 0.13 5.62
C VAL A 266 -13.17 0.29 5.83
N SER A 267 -13.65 1.53 5.94
CA SER A 267 -15.08 1.80 6.13
C SER A 267 -15.91 1.32 4.94
N PHE A 268 -15.46 1.65 3.72
CA PHE A 268 -16.09 1.21 2.48
C PHE A 268 -16.13 -0.31 2.38
N ALA A 269 -15.03 -1.01 2.70
CA ALA A 269 -14.99 -2.47 2.69
C ALA A 269 -16.00 -3.09 3.68
N GLY A 270 -16.12 -2.53 4.89
CA GLY A 270 -17.11 -2.98 5.88
C GLY A 270 -18.56 -2.78 5.41
N PHE A 271 -18.88 -1.60 4.86
CA PHE A 271 -20.21 -1.36 4.29
C PHE A 271 -20.48 -2.24 3.06
N PHE A 272 -19.48 -2.45 2.21
CA PHE A 272 -19.61 -3.31 1.04
C PHE A 272 -19.90 -4.75 1.44
N ALA A 273 -19.20 -5.28 2.45
CA ALA A 273 -19.47 -6.62 2.98
C ALA A 273 -20.89 -6.73 3.57
N LEU A 274 -21.34 -5.74 4.35
CA LEU A 274 -22.71 -5.66 4.85
C LEU A 274 -23.78 -5.66 3.75
N GLN A 275 -23.45 -5.14 2.57
CA GLN A 275 -24.36 -5.10 1.44
C GLN A 275 -24.33 -6.36 0.59
N PHE A 276 -23.16 -6.96 0.35
CA PHE A 276 -22.99 -7.97 -0.70
C PHE A 276 -22.59 -9.35 -0.19
N ILE A 277 -21.95 -9.45 0.97
CA ILE A 277 -21.61 -10.72 1.61
C ILE A 277 -22.73 -11.13 2.57
N GLU A 278 -23.18 -10.18 3.38
CA GLU A 278 -24.30 -10.39 4.27
C GLU A 278 -25.63 -10.47 3.51
N LYS A 279 -26.66 -11.00 4.20
CA LYS A 279 -28.03 -11.11 3.70
C LYS A 279 -28.95 -10.09 4.37
N PRO A 280 -28.77 -8.77 4.12
CA PRO A 280 -29.65 -7.76 4.69
C PRO A 280 -31.06 -7.86 4.09
N SER A 281 -32.05 -7.36 4.84
CA SER A 281 -33.38 -7.09 4.29
C SER A 281 -33.31 -6.00 3.22
N ILE A 282 -34.37 -5.84 2.41
CA ILE A 282 -34.44 -4.79 1.38
C ILE A 282 -34.25 -3.39 2.01
N ALA A 283 -34.94 -3.11 3.12
CA ALA A 283 -34.78 -1.85 3.83
C ALA A 283 -33.36 -1.66 4.38
N GLY A 284 -32.73 -2.74 4.88
CA GLY A 284 -31.34 -2.73 5.33
C GLY A 284 -30.37 -2.44 4.18
N LEU A 285 -30.56 -3.07 3.02
CA LEU A 285 -29.77 -2.82 1.81
C LEU A 285 -29.88 -1.37 1.36
N LEU A 286 -31.10 -0.81 1.30
CA LEU A 286 -31.33 0.59 0.93
C LEU A 286 -30.64 1.56 1.92
N LEU A 287 -30.74 1.29 3.22
CA LEU A 287 -30.06 2.10 4.23
C LEU A 287 -28.53 2.05 4.04
N LEU A 288 -27.97 0.85 3.89
CA LEU A 288 -26.52 0.66 3.69
C LEU A 288 -26.03 1.31 2.39
N ALA A 289 -26.81 1.23 1.31
CA ALA A 289 -26.52 1.91 0.05
C ALA A 289 -26.46 3.44 0.23
N VAL A 290 -27.45 4.01 0.93
CA VAL A 290 -27.46 5.45 1.24
C VAL A 290 -26.25 5.83 2.10
N LEU A 291 -25.93 5.05 3.14
CA LEU A 291 -24.76 5.30 3.98
C LEU A 291 -23.45 5.23 3.19
N THR A 292 -23.31 4.27 2.29
CA THR A 292 -22.13 4.12 1.44
C THR A 292 -22.02 5.26 0.43
N LEU A 293 -23.14 5.71 -0.14
CA LEU A 293 -23.19 6.89 -1.00
C LEU A 293 -22.79 8.15 -0.24
N VAL A 294 -23.28 8.35 0.98
CA VAL A 294 -22.88 9.48 1.84
C VAL A 294 -21.37 9.44 2.12
N LEU A 295 -20.83 8.26 2.45
CA LEU A 295 -19.38 8.06 2.66
C LEU A 295 -18.59 8.48 1.41
N VAL A 296 -18.96 7.97 0.25
CA VAL A 296 -18.23 8.18 -1.01
C VAL A 296 -18.38 9.62 -1.52
N ILE A 297 -19.56 10.22 -1.41
CA ILE A 297 -19.79 11.62 -1.76
C ILE A 297 -19.02 12.54 -0.81
N GLY A 298 -19.03 12.24 0.50
CA GLY A 298 -18.22 12.95 1.49
C GLY A 298 -16.72 12.85 1.19
N ALA A 299 -16.24 11.66 0.81
CA ALA A 299 -14.87 11.45 0.37
C ALA A 299 -14.54 12.24 -0.91
N LEU A 300 -15.47 12.31 -1.87
CA LEU A 300 -15.32 13.08 -3.10
C LEU A 300 -15.22 14.58 -2.81
N TYR A 301 -16.13 15.11 -1.99
CA TYR A 301 -16.14 16.51 -1.57
C TYR A 301 -14.85 16.87 -0.85
N TYR A 302 -14.45 16.07 0.15
CA TYR A 302 -13.21 16.30 0.90
C TYR A 302 -11.96 16.17 0.00
N GLY A 303 -11.96 15.22 -0.95
CA GLY A 303 -10.89 15.06 -1.93
C GLY A 303 -10.76 16.25 -2.85
N TRP A 304 -11.88 16.80 -3.32
CA TRP A 304 -11.92 18.00 -4.15
C TRP A 304 -11.46 19.24 -3.40
N GLU A 305 -12.01 19.50 -2.22
CA GLU A 305 -11.65 20.65 -1.37
C GLU A 305 -10.17 20.62 -0.97
N SER A 306 -9.64 19.44 -0.62
CA SER A 306 -8.24 19.27 -0.22
C SER A 306 -7.24 19.18 -1.38
N GLY A 307 -7.72 19.17 -2.63
CA GLY A 307 -6.92 18.94 -3.84
C GLY A 307 -6.26 17.55 -3.90
N ASN A 308 -6.74 16.58 -3.12
CA ASN A 308 -6.16 15.25 -3.01
C ASN A 308 -6.68 14.30 -4.09
N ARG A 309 -5.95 14.23 -5.21
CA ARG A 309 -6.28 13.37 -6.36
C ARG A 309 -6.47 11.89 -6.00
N ALA A 310 -5.70 11.37 -5.05
CA ALA A 310 -5.81 9.96 -4.66
C ALA A 310 -7.14 9.69 -3.95
N LEU A 311 -7.59 10.62 -3.10
CA LEU A 311 -8.88 10.52 -2.44
C LEU A 311 -10.04 10.72 -3.42
N THR A 312 -9.93 11.67 -4.35
CA THR A 312 -10.90 11.84 -5.44
C THR A 312 -11.02 10.58 -6.30
N ALA A 313 -9.89 9.96 -6.66
CA ALA A 313 -9.88 8.71 -7.41
C ALA A 313 -10.51 7.54 -6.62
N PHE A 314 -10.19 7.42 -5.32
CA PHE A 314 -10.85 6.47 -4.43
C PHE A 314 -12.36 6.66 -4.43
N ALA A 315 -12.86 7.90 -4.32
CA ALA A 315 -14.29 8.16 -4.31
C ALA A 315 -14.96 7.77 -5.63
N TYR A 316 -14.36 8.09 -6.79
CA TYR A 316 -14.92 7.66 -8.08
C TYR A 316 -14.94 6.13 -8.24
N LEU A 317 -13.86 5.46 -7.84
CA LEU A 317 -13.78 4.00 -7.88
C LEU A 317 -14.80 3.36 -6.93
N GLY A 318 -14.91 3.86 -5.70
CA GLY A 318 -15.89 3.41 -4.71
C GLY A 318 -17.33 3.61 -5.18
N PHE A 319 -17.64 4.77 -5.76
CA PHE A 319 -18.96 5.05 -6.34
C PHE A 319 -19.28 4.08 -7.48
N SER A 320 -18.31 3.84 -8.36
CA SER A 320 -18.46 2.91 -9.48
C SER A 320 -18.66 1.47 -9.01
N ALA A 321 -17.88 1.03 -8.00
CA ALA A 321 -18.01 -0.29 -7.41
C ALA A 321 -19.35 -0.47 -6.69
N GLU A 322 -19.82 0.56 -5.97
CA GLU A 322 -21.12 0.56 -5.30
C GLU A 322 -22.26 0.45 -6.31
N LEU A 323 -22.25 1.28 -7.36
CA LEU A 323 -23.25 1.19 -8.43
C LEU A 323 -23.25 -0.19 -9.10
N LEU A 324 -22.06 -0.76 -9.38
CA LEU A 324 -21.95 -2.08 -9.97
C LEU A 324 -22.41 -3.18 -9.02
N GLY A 325 -22.12 -3.08 -7.73
CA GLY A 325 -22.58 -4.02 -6.72
C GLY A 325 -24.10 -4.01 -6.59
N LEU A 326 -24.69 -2.82 -6.41
CA LEU A 326 -26.15 -2.65 -6.33
C LEU A 326 -26.83 -3.15 -7.60
N TYR A 327 -26.24 -2.88 -8.76
CA TYR A 327 -26.66 -3.42 -10.04
C TYR A 327 -26.81 -4.96 -9.99
N PHE A 328 -25.78 -5.70 -9.59
CA PHE A 328 -25.83 -7.17 -9.53
C PHE A 328 -26.86 -7.69 -8.52
N LYS A 329 -27.14 -6.94 -7.45
CA LYS A 329 -28.04 -7.38 -6.38
C LYS A 329 -29.51 -6.99 -6.61
N THR A 330 -29.78 -5.92 -7.35
CA THR A 330 -31.14 -5.33 -7.46
C THR A 330 -31.79 -5.49 -8.82
N LEU A 331 -31.01 -5.54 -9.92
CA LEU A 331 -31.57 -5.65 -11.26
C LEU A 331 -31.71 -7.12 -11.64
N GLY A 332 -32.95 -7.56 -11.82
CA GLY A 332 -33.31 -8.94 -12.11
C GLY A 332 -32.74 -9.43 -13.43
N THR A 333 -33.33 -9.01 -14.56
CA THR A 333 -32.92 -9.51 -15.88
C THR A 333 -31.82 -8.66 -16.52
N LEU A 334 -31.07 -9.26 -17.46
CA LEU A 334 -30.04 -8.58 -18.27
C LEU A 334 -30.62 -7.45 -19.16
N LEU A 335 -31.94 -7.38 -19.35
CA LEU A 335 -32.59 -6.32 -20.12
C LEU A 335 -32.87 -5.07 -19.28
N ASP A 336 -33.41 -5.24 -18.07
CA ASP A 336 -33.64 -4.14 -17.12
C ASP A 336 -32.32 -3.45 -16.75
N THR A 337 -31.30 -4.28 -16.62
CA THR A 337 -29.86 -3.97 -16.57
C THR A 337 -29.39 -2.99 -17.64
N ALA A 338 -29.61 -3.33 -18.92
CA ALA A 338 -29.08 -2.55 -20.03
C ALA A 338 -29.80 -1.20 -20.15
N LEU A 339 -31.11 -1.20 -19.89
CA LEU A 339 -31.95 0.00 -19.93
C LEU A 339 -31.56 0.98 -18.81
N PHE A 340 -31.32 0.51 -17.59
CA PHE A 340 -30.89 1.35 -16.48
C PHE A 340 -29.55 2.05 -16.77
N PHE A 341 -28.52 1.32 -17.21
CA PHE A 341 -27.22 1.92 -17.53
C PHE A 341 -27.29 2.91 -18.68
N PHE A 342 -28.11 2.62 -19.70
CA PHE A 342 -28.34 3.54 -20.79
C PHE A 342 -28.94 4.86 -20.28
N ILE A 343 -29.98 4.81 -19.46
CA ILE A 343 -30.64 6.00 -18.89
C ILE A 343 -29.71 6.75 -17.92
N ALA A 344 -29.06 6.05 -17.00
CA ALA A 344 -28.13 6.66 -16.04
C ALA A 344 -26.96 7.33 -16.74
N GLY A 345 -26.39 6.69 -17.77
CA GLY A 345 -25.34 7.26 -18.60
C GLY A 345 -25.79 8.56 -19.29
N LEU A 346 -26.98 8.57 -19.88
CA LEU A 346 -27.55 9.79 -20.47
C LEU A 346 -27.74 10.92 -19.44
N ILE A 347 -28.21 10.61 -18.22
CA ILE A 347 -28.38 11.59 -17.15
C ILE A 347 -27.02 12.18 -16.73
N VAL A 348 -25.99 11.34 -16.53
CA VAL A 348 -24.65 11.81 -16.14
C VAL A 348 -24.03 12.68 -17.23
N ILE A 349 -24.20 12.32 -18.51
CA ILE A 349 -23.76 13.13 -19.64
C ILE A 349 -24.48 14.49 -19.65
N ALA A 350 -25.80 14.50 -19.43
CA ALA A 350 -26.59 15.73 -19.37
C ALA A 350 -26.17 16.64 -18.21
N LEU A 351 -25.95 16.09 -17.01
CA LEU A 351 -25.46 16.83 -15.85
C LEU A 351 -24.05 17.38 -16.08
N SER A 352 -23.17 16.61 -16.72
CA SER A 352 -21.82 17.04 -17.08
C SER A 352 -21.85 18.20 -18.08
N TRP A 353 -22.72 18.13 -19.09
CA TRP A 353 -22.96 19.23 -20.03
C TRP A 353 -23.46 20.47 -19.29
N LEU A 354 -24.45 20.32 -18.40
CA LEU A 354 -25.02 21.43 -17.64
C LEU A 354 -23.94 22.11 -16.78
N ALA A 355 -23.14 21.34 -16.05
CA ALA A 355 -22.03 21.87 -15.27
C ALA A 355 -21.02 22.62 -16.14
N TRP A 356 -20.67 22.08 -17.31
CA TRP A 356 -19.77 22.75 -18.26
C TRP A 356 -20.33 24.08 -18.77
N THR A 357 -21.62 24.12 -19.12
CA THR A 357 -22.26 25.36 -19.61
C THR A 357 -22.36 26.42 -18.52
N LEU A 358 -22.64 26.04 -17.27
CA LEU A 358 -22.64 26.96 -16.13
C LEU A 358 -21.25 27.54 -15.86
N ASN A 359 -20.19 26.72 -15.87
CA ASN A 359 -18.81 27.19 -15.72
C ASN A 359 -18.41 28.14 -16.85
N LYS A 360 -18.76 27.83 -18.11
CA LYS A 360 -18.46 28.68 -19.26
C LYS A 360 -19.15 30.05 -19.13
N ARG A 361 -20.40 30.09 -18.65
CA ARG A 361 -21.13 31.34 -18.41
C ARG A 361 -20.47 32.17 -17.31
N GLN A 362 -20.08 31.55 -16.20
CA GLN A 362 -19.39 32.25 -15.10
C GLN A 362 -18.06 32.87 -15.56
N LEU A 363 -17.26 32.14 -16.34
CA LEU A 363 -16.00 32.68 -16.89
C LEU A 363 -16.25 33.89 -17.81
N ALA A 364 -17.26 33.81 -18.68
CA ALA A 364 -17.62 34.94 -19.56
C ALA A 364 -18.14 36.17 -18.78
N TYR A 365 -18.85 35.98 -17.67
CA TYR A 365 -19.25 37.08 -16.78
C TYR A 365 -18.06 37.74 -16.08
N MET A 366 -17.06 36.95 -15.67
CA MET A 366 -15.84 37.48 -15.05
C MET A 366 -14.98 38.27 -16.05
N GLU A 367 -14.87 37.82 -17.30
CA GLU A 367 -14.15 38.52 -18.37
C GLU A 367 -14.85 39.83 -18.82
N ALA A 368 -16.18 39.88 -18.76
CA ALA A 368 -16.95 41.09 -19.11
C ALA A 368 -17.00 42.14 -17.98
N SER A 369 -16.58 41.79 -16.76
CA SER A 369 -16.56 42.66 -15.58
C SER A 369 -15.16 43.12 -15.16
N SER A 370 -14.12 42.62 -15.85
CA SER A 370 -12.73 43.11 -15.80
C SER A 370 -12.45 44.04 -16.97
#